data_AF-A0A5J4SE20-F1
#
_entry.id   AF-A0A5J4SE20-F1
#
_cell.length_a   1.000
_cell.length_b   1.000
_cell.length_c   1.000
_cell.angle_alpha   90.00
_cell.angle_beta   90.00
_cell.angle_gamma   90.00
#
_symmetry.space_group_name_H-M   'P 1'
#
loop_
_entity.id
_entity.type
_entity.pdbx_description
1 polymer ?
#
loop_
_entity_poly.entity_id
_entity_poly.type
_entity_poly.pdbx_seq_one_letter_code
_entity_poly.pdbx_strand_id
1 'polypeptide(L)'
;MSITNNIYQPTLFITEELFKLNSPISANMEIVEFIPFISFAQDLYIIPILGTPLSDELKQQIEEDEVSEANAELIIKLSKGLSFYSVYCAAPFLWSSFLSKGITIRNSENSTSINNNDLAYIRNILKSDAEAFNNQFINFLCEKRNDYPLWRPSHPYLCKQCKEDSGDNIKHYDSGIYMKKKLLS
;
A
#
# COMPACT_ATOMS: atom_id res chain seq x y z
N MET A 1 23.24 -31.82 4.84
CA MET A 1 23.25 -30.54 4.09
C MET A 1 21.82 -30.01 4.15
N SER A 2 21.52 -29.23 5.19
CA SER A 2 20.17 -28.70 5.39
C SER A 2 19.98 -27.57 4.39
N ILE A 3 19.07 -27.77 3.44
CA ILE A 3 18.59 -26.71 2.57
C ILE A 3 17.80 -25.80 3.51
N THR A 4 18.40 -24.70 3.96
CA THR A 4 17.61 -23.59 4.48
C THR A 4 16.77 -23.14 3.31
N ASN A 5 15.48 -23.49 3.35
CA ASN A 5 14.49 -22.89 2.46
C ASN A 5 14.54 -21.38 2.74
N ASN A 6 15.35 -20.66 1.97
CA ASN A 6 15.33 -19.21 1.97
C ASN A 6 14.04 -18.82 1.27
N ILE A 7 12.93 -18.90 2.01
CA ILE A 7 11.65 -18.35 1.60
C ILE A 7 11.89 -16.86 1.61
N TYR A 8 12.06 -16.27 0.42
CA TYR A 8 12.12 -14.81 0.27
C TYR A 8 10.92 -14.20 1.01
N GLN A 9 11.19 -13.47 2.08
CA GLN A 9 10.20 -12.66 2.78
C GLN A 9 10.42 -11.21 2.37
N PRO A 10 9.40 -10.51 1.87
CA PRO A 10 9.54 -9.11 1.54
C PRO A 10 9.80 -8.29 2.80
N THR A 11 10.76 -7.37 2.74
CA THR A 11 11.02 -6.41 3.83
C THR A 11 9.86 -5.41 3.89
N LEU A 12 9.08 -5.51 4.97
CA LEU A 12 7.91 -4.66 5.19
C LEU A 12 8.32 -3.39 5.94
N PHE A 13 7.77 -2.25 5.54
CA PHE A 13 8.01 -0.97 6.18
C PHE A 13 7.36 -0.83 7.56
N ILE A 14 6.29 -1.59 7.81
CA ILE A 14 5.52 -1.50 9.05
C ILE A 14 5.58 -2.80 9.83
N THR A 15 5.64 -2.65 11.15
CA THR A 15 5.54 -3.75 12.10
C THR A 15 4.09 -4.24 12.22
N GLU A 16 3.91 -5.42 12.80
CA GLU A 16 2.59 -5.93 13.16
C GLU A 16 1.83 -4.95 14.09
N GLU A 17 2.53 -4.35 15.04
CA GLU A 17 1.96 -3.38 15.98
C GLU A 17 1.40 -2.17 15.24
N LEU A 18 2.19 -1.56 14.35
CA LEU A 18 1.73 -0.42 13.56
C LEU A 18 0.57 -0.79 12.64
N PHE A 19 0.60 -1.99 12.05
CA PHE A 19 -0.51 -2.46 11.23
C PHE A 19 -1.79 -2.59 12.05
N LYS A 20 -1.75 -3.29 13.19
CA LYS A 20 -2.92 -3.50 14.06
C LYS A 20 -3.45 -2.19 14.65
N LEU A 21 -2.56 -1.24 14.97
CA LEU A 21 -2.94 0.07 15.50
C LEU A 21 -3.72 0.91 14.48
N ASN A 22 -3.36 0.83 13.21
CA ASN A 22 -3.92 1.71 12.18
C ASN A 22 -4.97 1.06 11.30
N SER A 23 -5.00 -0.27 11.17
CA SER A 23 -5.95 -0.96 10.30
C SER A 23 -7.32 -1.13 10.97
N PRO A 24 -8.42 -1.21 10.19
CA PRO A 24 -9.75 -1.51 10.70
C PRO A 24 -9.99 -3.01 10.99
N ILE A 25 -8.94 -3.83 11.10
CA ILE A 25 -9.10 -5.27 11.41
C ILE A 25 -9.27 -5.50 12.91
N SER A 26 -9.90 -6.62 13.27
CA SER A 26 -10.04 -7.01 14.68
C SER A 26 -8.67 -7.38 15.26
N ALA A 27 -8.43 -7.02 16.53
CA ALA A 27 -7.19 -7.34 17.25
C ALA A 27 -6.87 -8.86 17.31
N ASN A 28 -7.89 -9.72 17.16
CA ASN A 28 -7.76 -11.18 17.19
C ASN A 28 -7.33 -11.79 15.85
N MET A 29 -7.13 -10.98 14.82
CA MET A 29 -6.78 -11.46 13.49
C MET A 29 -5.27 -11.70 13.37
N GLU A 30 -4.90 -12.85 12.81
CA GLU A 30 -3.51 -13.24 12.61
C GLU A 30 -2.88 -12.43 11.47
N ILE A 31 -1.79 -11.71 11.77
CA ILE A 31 -1.11 -10.84 10.81
C ILE A 31 -0.53 -11.61 9.63
N VAL A 32 -0.21 -12.90 9.82
CA VAL A 32 0.40 -13.77 8.80
C VAL A 32 -0.47 -13.87 7.55
N GLU A 33 -1.80 -13.78 7.68
CA GLU A 33 -2.73 -13.77 6.55
C GLU A 33 -2.66 -12.46 5.75
N PHE A 34 -2.16 -11.38 6.36
CA PHE A 34 -2.05 -10.05 5.78
C PHE A 34 -0.69 -9.73 5.18
N ILE A 35 0.41 -10.39 5.60
CA ILE A 35 1.76 -10.19 5.07
C ILE A 35 1.82 -10.05 3.53
N PRO A 36 1.22 -10.96 2.73
CA PRO A 36 1.27 -10.82 1.27
C PRO A 36 0.53 -9.57 0.77
N PHE A 37 -0.54 -9.16 1.44
CA PHE A 37 -1.31 -7.97 1.10
C PHE A 37 -0.63 -6.68 1.56
N ILE A 38 0.11 -6.71 2.67
CA ILE A 38 0.95 -5.59 3.13
C ILE A 38 2.09 -5.37 2.13
N SER A 39 2.80 -6.43 1.74
CA SER A 39 3.83 -6.34 0.69
C SER A 39 3.25 -5.79 -0.61
N PHE A 40 2.11 -6.32 -1.06
CA PHE A 40 1.50 -5.87 -2.31
C PHE A 40 1.05 -4.40 -2.25
N ALA A 41 0.44 -3.98 -1.14
CA ALA A 41 0.02 -2.60 -0.92
C ALA A 41 1.22 -1.65 -0.83
N GLN A 42 2.31 -2.07 -0.18
CA GLN A 42 3.56 -1.32 -0.10
C GLN A 42 4.11 -1.04 -1.49
N ASP A 43 4.21 -2.07 -2.33
CA ASP A 43 4.75 -1.95 -3.68
C ASP A 43 3.85 -1.09 -4.59
N LEU A 44 2.52 -1.24 -4.47
CA LEU A 44 1.57 -0.59 -5.38
C LEU A 44 1.26 0.86 -5.00
N TYR A 45 1.24 1.18 -3.70
CA TYR A 45 0.72 2.47 -3.22
C TYR A 45 1.74 3.31 -2.45
N ILE A 46 2.78 2.72 -1.87
CA ILE A 46 3.75 3.45 -1.03
C ILE A 46 5.07 3.67 -1.77
N ILE A 47 5.68 2.64 -2.36
CA ILE A 47 6.92 2.77 -3.13
C ILE A 47 6.81 3.83 -4.23
N PRO A 48 5.70 3.94 -5.00
CA PRO A 48 5.57 4.99 -6.01
C PRO A 48 5.57 6.41 -5.44
N ILE A 49 5.17 6.60 -4.17
CA ILE A 49 5.21 7.89 -3.46
C ILE A 49 6.64 8.18 -2.98
N LEU A 50 7.33 7.19 -2.42
CA LEU A 50 8.70 7.34 -1.90
C LEU A 50 9.75 7.46 -3.02
N GLY A 51 9.58 6.69 -4.10
CA GLY A 51 10.63 6.40 -5.06
C GLY A 51 11.55 5.27 -4.60
N THR A 52 12.21 4.65 -5.57
CA THR A 52 13.15 3.54 -5.33
C THR A 52 14.27 3.90 -4.35
N PRO A 53 14.99 5.04 -4.46
CA PRO A 53 16.15 5.28 -3.60
C PRO A 53 15.81 5.39 -2.11
N LEU A 54 14.76 6.13 -1.76
CA LEU A 54 14.31 6.23 -0.36
C LEU A 54 13.68 4.91 0.12
N SER A 55 12.98 4.19 -0.75
CA SER A 55 12.45 2.87 -0.40
C SER A 55 13.55 1.85 -0.08
N ASP A 56 14.64 1.87 -0.84
CA ASP A 56 15.78 0.97 -0.64
C ASP A 56 16.53 1.32 0.65
N GLU A 57 16.72 2.61 0.96
CA GLU A 57 17.27 3.06 2.25
C GLU A 57 16.43 2.55 3.43
N LEU A 58 15.09 2.70 3.36
CA LEU A 58 14.21 2.21 4.41
C LEU A 58 14.31 0.70 4.59
N LYS A 59 14.33 -0.07 3.49
CA LYS A 59 14.47 -1.55 3.57
C LYS A 59 15.80 -1.93 4.22
N GLN A 60 16.89 -1.30 3.80
CA GLN A 60 18.20 -1.55 4.37
C GLN A 60 18.22 -1.26 5.88
N GLN A 61 17.75 -0.08 6.29
CA GLN A 61 17.72 0.30 7.71
C GLN A 61 16.84 -0.64 8.57
N ILE A 62 15.73 -1.13 8.02
CA ILE A 62 14.86 -2.09 8.70
C ILE A 62 15.55 -3.46 8.81
N GLU A 63 16.22 -3.91 7.76
CA GLU A 63 16.97 -5.19 7.76
C GLU A 63 18.16 -5.17 8.72
N GLU A 64 18.81 -4.00 8.87
CA GLU A 64 19.94 -3.78 9.76
C GLU A 64 19.52 -3.45 11.22
N ASP A 65 18.23 -3.20 11.48
CA ASP A 65 17.70 -2.69 12.77
C ASP A 65 18.31 -1.34 13.19
N GLU A 66 18.64 -0.50 12.20
CA GLU A 66 19.30 0.80 12.36
C GLU A 66 18.48 1.93 11.71
N VAL A 67 17.16 1.95 11.97
CA VAL A 67 16.26 2.99 11.47
C VAL A 67 16.57 4.34 12.12
N SER A 68 16.93 5.33 11.29
CA SER A 68 17.16 6.70 11.76
C SER A 68 15.90 7.34 12.34
N GLU A 69 16.05 8.34 13.21
CA GLU A 69 14.90 9.03 13.83
C GLU A 69 13.95 9.64 12.77
N ALA A 70 14.50 10.25 11.72
CA ALA A 70 13.71 10.79 10.61
C ALA A 70 12.93 9.67 9.90
N ASN A 71 13.58 8.56 9.57
CA ASN A 71 12.92 7.45 8.88
C ASN A 71 11.91 6.71 9.79
N ALA A 72 12.10 6.71 11.11
CA ALA A 72 11.11 6.21 12.05
C ALA A 72 9.84 7.08 12.03
N GLU A 73 9.97 8.41 11.99
CA GLU A 73 8.82 9.30 11.80
C GLU A 73 8.14 9.02 10.46
N LEU A 74 8.91 8.86 9.38
CA LEU A 74 8.40 8.57 8.04
C LEU A 74 7.57 7.28 8.01
N ILE A 75 8.06 6.20 8.64
CA ILE A 75 7.36 4.91 8.78
C ILE A 75 6.03 5.09 9.53
N ILE A 76 6.01 5.87 10.61
CA ILE A 76 4.78 6.16 11.34
C ILE A 76 3.78 6.89 10.43
N LYS A 77 4.21 7.86 9.62
CA LYS A 77 3.32 8.61 8.72
C LYS A 77 2.72 7.72 7.62
N LEU A 78 3.52 6.88 6.96
CA LEU A 78 3.02 6.00 5.89
C LEU A 78 2.17 4.85 6.40
N SER A 79 2.33 4.46 7.68
CA SER A 79 1.68 3.28 8.25
C SER A 79 0.16 3.29 8.14
N LYS A 80 -0.48 4.46 8.24
CA LYS A 80 -1.95 4.59 8.13
C LYS A 80 -2.46 4.21 6.74
N GLY A 81 -1.90 4.84 5.70
CA GLY A 81 -2.26 4.56 4.33
C GLY A 81 -1.96 3.12 3.94
N LEU A 82 -0.76 2.63 4.29
CA LEU A 82 -0.35 1.26 4.02
C LEU A 82 -1.29 0.24 4.69
N SER A 83 -1.67 0.46 5.95
CA SER A 83 -2.56 -0.45 6.68
C SER A 83 -3.94 -0.54 6.02
N PHE A 84 -4.54 0.58 5.65
CA PHE A 84 -5.84 0.58 4.96
C PHE A 84 -5.76 -0.03 3.55
N TYR A 85 -4.70 0.26 2.79
CA TYR A 85 -4.51 -0.38 1.49
C TYR A 85 -4.30 -1.88 1.59
N SER A 86 -3.61 -2.35 2.63
CA SER A 86 -3.41 -3.78 2.86
C SER A 86 -4.75 -4.48 3.11
N VAL A 87 -5.63 -3.90 3.93
CA VAL A 87 -6.98 -4.44 4.17
C VAL A 87 -7.84 -4.33 2.91
N TYR A 88 -7.73 -3.23 2.16
CA TYR A 88 -8.36 -3.09 0.86
C TYR A 88 -7.94 -4.21 -0.10
N CYS A 89 -6.65 -4.54 -0.18
CA CYS A 89 -6.15 -5.64 -1.01
C CYS A 89 -6.64 -7.01 -0.51
N ALA A 90 -6.67 -7.21 0.81
CA ALA A 90 -7.10 -8.47 1.43
C ALA A 90 -8.62 -8.72 1.35
N ALA A 91 -9.45 -7.67 1.34
CA ALA A 91 -10.90 -7.75 1.50
C ALA A 91 -11.61 -8.83 0.64
N PRO A 92 -11.33 -8.99 -0.67
CA PRO A 92 -12.01 -9.99 -1.51
C PRO A 92 -11.67 -11.43 -1.10
N PHE A 93 -10.45 -11.66 -0.63
CA PHE A 93 -9.94 -12.97 -0.24
C PHE A 93 -10.39 -13.38 1.16
N LEU A 94 -10.43 -12.42 2.08
CA LEU A 94 -11.04 -12.63 3.39
C LEU A 94 -12.53 -12.90 3.24
N TRP A 95 -13.22 -12.14 2.37
CA TRP A 95 -14.63 -12.35 2.07
C TRP A 95 -14.92 -13.74 1.51
N SER A 96 -14.13 -14.21 0.54
CA SER A 96 -14.28 -15.56 -0.02
C SER A 96 -13.92 -16.65 1.00
N SER A 97 -12.98 -16.40 1.92
CA SER A 97 -12.66 -17.26 3.05
C SER A 97 -13.85 -17.38 4.02
N PHE A 98 -14.54 -16.27 4.34
CA PHE A 98 -15.76 -16.31 5.15
C PHE A 98 -16.90 -17.10 4.50
N LEU A 99 -17.08 -16.97 3.17
CA LEU A 99 -18.08 -17.72 2.42
C LEU A 99 -17.73 -19.21 2.30
N SER A 100 -16.46 -19.55 2.07
CA SER A 100 -15.98 -20.93 1.87
C SER A 100 -15.83 -21.73 3.17
N LYS A 101 -15.45 -21.09 4.28
CA LYS A 101 -15.39 -21.73 5.61
C LYS A 101 -16.75 -22.02 6.21
N GLY A 102 -17.84 -21.62 5.55
CA GLY A 102 -19.18 -21.94 6.01
C GLY A 102 -19.38 -21.46 7.44
N ILE A 103 -19.50 -20.14 7.64
CA ILE A 103 -20.58 -19.71 8.51
C ILE A 103 -21.88 -20.11 7.79
N THR A 104 -22.17 -21.41 7.79
CA THR A 104 -23.50 -21.94 7.99
C THR A 104 -24.01 -21.15 9.18
N ILE A 105 -24.69 -20.04 8.90
CA ILE A 105 -25.42 -19.31 9.91
C ILE A 105 -26.33 -20.38 10.50
N ARG A 106 -26.00 -20.85 11.70
CA ARG A 106 -26.85 -21.77 12.44
C ARG A 106 -28.15 -21.01 12.64
N ASN A 107 -29.13 -21.33 11.80
CA ASN A 107 -30.56 -21.29 12.05
C ASN A 107 -30.99 -20.30 13.14
N SER A 108 -31.07 -19.03 12.77
CA SER A 108 -32.11 -18.14 13.29
C SER A 108 -32.62 -17.37 12.09
N GLU A 109 -33.93 -17.37 11.87
CA GLU A 109 -34.68 -17.13 10.63
C GLU A 109 -34.46 -15.78 9.91
N ASN A 110 -33.39 -15.03 10.19
CA ASN A 110 -33.06 -13.76 9.54
C ASN A 110 -31.56 -13.67 9.18
N SER A 111 -31.00 -14.72 8.57
CA SER A 111 -29.68 -14.63 7.96
C SER A 111 -29.74 -13.81 6.67
N THR A 112 -29.60 -12.50 6.75
CA THR A 112 -29.34 -11.67 5.57
C THR A 112 -27.95 -12.02 5.04
N SER A 113 -27.90 -12.72 3.90
CA SER A 113 -26.69 -12.89 3.12
C SER A 113 -26.13 -11.51 2.81
N ILE A 114 -25.00 -11.14 3.41
CA ILE A 114 -24.33 -9.88 3.08
C ILE A 114 -23.99 -9.93 1.58
N ASN A 115 -24.49 -8.95 0.83
CA ASN A 115 -24.52 -8.99 -0.63
C ASN A 115 -23.17 -8.52 -1.19
N ASN A 116 -22.82 -8.91 -2.42
CA ASN A 116 -21.62 -8.42 -3.12
C ASN A 116 -21.55 -6.87 -3.18
N ASN A 117 -22.70 -6.21 -3.14
CA ASN A 117 -22.81 -4.75 -3.07
C ASN A 117 -22.19 -4.17 -1.79
N ASP A 118 -22.30 -4.87 -0.67
CA ASP A 118 -21.75 -4.43 0.62
C ASP A 118 -20.22 -4.51 0.62
N LEU A 119 -19.66 -5.56 0.00
CA LEU A 119 -18.21 -5.67 -0.19
C LEU A 119 -17.67 -4.54 -1.07
N ALA A 120 -18.35 -4.23 -2.17
CA ALA A 120 -17.95 -3.13 -3.04
C ALA A 120 -17.98 -1.77 -2.30
N TYR A 121 -19.01 -1.54 -1.48
CA TYR A 121 -19.13 -0.35 -0.65
C TYR A 121 -17.99 -0.25 0.39
N ILE A 122 -17.72 -1.33 1.13
CA ILE A 122 -16.62 -1.37 2.11
C ILE A 122 -15.28 -1.13 1.44
N ARG A 123 -15.03 -1.76 0.29
CA ARG A 123 -13.79 -1.53 -0.48
C ARG A 123 -13.63 -0.08 -0.90
N ASN A 124 -14.72 0.60 -1.27
CA ASN A 124 -14.67 2.01 -1.65
C ASN A 124 -14.33 2.90 -0.45
N ILE A 125 -14.90 2.62 0.74
CA ILE A 125 -14.53 3.36 1.98
C ILE A 125 -13.05 3.16 2.30
N LEU A 126 -12.60 1.90 2.36
CA LEU A 126 -11.20 1.57 2.67
C LEU A 126 -10.23 2.28 1.73
N LYS A 127 -10.54 2.28 0.42
CA LYS A 127 -9.72 2.96 -0.58
C LYS A 127 -9.75 4.47 -0.39
N SER A 128 -10.92 5.07 -0.19
CA SER A 128 -11.07 6.51 0.01
C SER A 128 -10.27 7.00 1.23
N ASP A 129 -10.35 6.27 2.35
CA ASP A 129 -9.60 6.60 3.56
C ASP A 129 -8.09 6.43 3.34
N ALA A 130 -7.68 5.35 2.67
CA ALA A 130 -6.27 5.13 2.33
C ALA A 130 -5.70 6.24 1.44
N GLU A 131 -6.46 6.71 0.44
CA GLU A 131 -6.10 7.85 -0.41
C GLU A 131 -5.97 9.14 0.41
N ALA A 132 -6.87 9.39 1.36
CA ALA A 132 -6.79 10.55 2.24
C ALA A 132 -5.53 10.51 3.13
N PHE A 133 -5.16 9.33 3.67
CA PHE A 133 -3.93 9.17 4.44
C PHE A 133 -2.68 9.33 3.57
N ASN A 134 -2.67 8.76 2.36
CA ASN A 134 -1.55 8.94 1.43
C ASN A 134 -1.38 10.40 1.01
N ASN A 135 -2.45 11.15 0.81
CA ASN A 135 -2.36 12.58 0.54
C ASN A 135 -1.72 13.35 1.70
N GLN A 136 -2.07 13.03 2.95
CA GLN A 136 -1.41 13.62 4.13
C GLN A 136 0.06 13.23 4.20
N PHE A 137 0.39 11.99 3.88
CA PHE A 137 1.76 11.50 3.83
C PHE A 137 2.60 12.21 2.74
N ILE A 138 2.04 12.41 1.55
CA ILE A 138 2.69 13.19 0.48
C ILE A 138 2.93 14.63 0.93
N ASN A 139 1.96 15.26 1.60
CA ASN A 139 2.14 16.63 2.12
C ASN A 139 3.27 16.71 3.15
N PHE A 140 3.37 15.72 4.05
CA PHE A 140 4.49 15.63 5.00
C PHE A 140 5.85 15.56 4.29
N LEU A 141 5.98 14.70 3.27
CA LEU A 141 7.22 14.59 2.48
C LEU A 141 7.54 15.88 1.71
N CYS A 142 6.53 16.57 1.18
CA CYS A 142 6.69 17.90 0.56
C CYS A 142 7.25 18.92 1.54
N GLU A 143 6.68 19.01 2.74
CA GLU A 143 7.11 19.96 3.78
C GLU A 143 8.51 19.65 4.30
N LYS A 144 8.87 18.37 4.34
CA LYS A 144 10.16 17.87 4.84
C LYS A 144 11.15 17.48 3.75
N ARG A 145 10.99 18.00 2.52
CA ARG A 145 11.82 17.60 1.37
C ARG A 145 13.32 17.68 1.62
N ASN A 146 13.78 18.70 2.34
CA ASN A 146 15.20 18.90 2.64
C ASN A 146 15.75 17.83 3.60
N ASP A 147 14.89 17.23 4.43
CA ASP A 147 15.26 16.17 5.37
C ASP A 147 15.34 14.80 4.64
N TYR A 148 14.73 14.67 3.45
CA TYR A 148 14.67 13.43 2.66
C TYR A 148 15.27 13.61 1.24
N PRO A 149 16.61 13.74 1.10
CA PRO A 149 17.26 13.98 -0.20
C PRO A 149 17.12 12.82 -1.20
N LEU A 150 16.85 11.60 -0.72
CA LEU A 150 16.62 10.42 -1.56
C LEU A 150 15.17 10.30 -2.07
N TRP A 151 14.27 11.18 -1.63
CA TRP A 151 12.87 11.15 -2.03
C TRP A 151 12.70 11.48 -3.52
N ARG A 152 12.24 10.50 -4.31
CA ARG A 152 12.11 10.61 -5.77
C ARG A 152 10.80 9.95 -6.24
N PRO A 153 9.63 10.61 -6.03
CA PRO A 153 8.35 10.02 -6.37
C PRO A 153 8.27 9.66 -7.86
N SER A 154 7.61 8.54 -8.17
CA SER A 154 7.38 8.07 -9.55
C SER A 154 6.61 9.09 -10.41
N HIS A 155 5.75 9.88 -9.79
CA HIS A 155 4.94 10.90 -10.43
C HIS A 155 5.40 12.28 -9.91
N PRO A 156 6.16 13.06 -10.70
CA PRO A 156 6.75 14.33 -10.26
C PRO A 156 5.73 15.38 -9.81
N TYR A 157 4.47 15.25 -10.25
CA TYR A 157 3.38 16.16 -9.91
C TYR A 157 2.71 15.87 -8.56
N LEU A 158 3.11 14.81 -7.84
CA LEU A 158 2.54 14.49 -6.52
C LEU A 158 2.77 15.62 -5.51
N CYS A 159 3.87 16.35 -5.65
CA CYS A 159 4.16 17.49 -4.80
C CYS A 159 4.00 18.82 -5.55
N LYS A 160 2.96 19.59 -5.20
CA LYS A 160 2.69 20.91 -5.84
C LYS A 160 3.81 21.92 -5.61
N GLN A 161 4.53 21.80 -4.50
CA GLN A 161 5.70 22.65 -4.14
C GLN A 161 6.99 22.24 -4.85
N CYS A 162 7.06 21.07 -5.50
CA CYS A 162 8.25 20.63 -6.24
C CYS A 162 8.34 21.21 -7.67
N LYS A 163 7.57 22.26 -7.99
CA LYS A 163 7.45 22.79 -9.35
C LYS A 163 8.63 23.65 -9.84
N GLU A 164 9.68 23.87 -9.05
CA GLU A 164 10.67 24.89 -9.40
C GLU A 164 11.97 24.39 -10.04
N ASP A 165 12.29 23.09 -10.04
CA ASP A 165 13.64 22.65 -10.49
C ASP A 165 13.69 21.68 -11.68
N SER A 166 12.57 21.39 -12.33
CA SER A 166 12.60 20.63 -13.58
C SER A 166 11.60 21.23 -14.55
N GLY A 167 12.07 22.19 -15.33
CA GLY A 167 11.42 22.59 -16.56
C GLY A 167 11.38 21.39 -17.50
N ASP A 168 10.30 20.63 -17.47
CA ASP A 168 9.85 19.92 -18.65
C ASP A 168 8.32 19.77 -18.63
N ASN A 169 7.68 20.27 -19.69
CA ASN A 169 6.23 20.25 -19.88
C ASN A 169 5.77 18.86 -20.36
N ILE A 170 6.13 17.79 -19.65
CA ILE A 170 5.73 16.45 -20.07
C ILE A 170 4.32 16.15 -19.55
N LYS A 171 3.32 16.47 -20.37
CA LYS A 171 2.00 15.83 -20.29
C LYS A 171 2.13 14.38 -20.76
N HIS A 172 2.37 13.43 -19.86
CA HIS A 172 2.22 12.01 -20.20
C HIS A 172 0.79 11.55 -19.90
N TYR A 173 -0.07 11.74 -20.90
CA TYR A 173 -1.19 10.84 -21.14
C TYR A 173 -0.98 10.25 -22.53
N ASP A 174 -0.23 9.15 -22.63
CA ASP A 174 -0.27 8.29 -23.81
C ASP A 174 -1.19 7.10 -23.50
N SER A 175 -2.49 7.37 -23.44
CA SER A 175 -3.53 6.33 -23.45
C SER A 175 -3.82 5.90 -24.91
N GLY A 176 -2.77 5.79 -25.73
CA GLY A 176 -2.85 5.36 -27.12
C GLY A 176 -3.01 3.86 -27.23
N ILE A 177 -4.17 3.40 -27.69
CA ILE A 177 -4.35 2.05 -28.23
C ILE A 177 -3.32 1.86 -29.36
N TYR A 178 -2.36 0.95 -29.17
CA TYR A 178 -1.39 0.59 -30.20
C TYR A 178 -2.07 -0.22 -31.32
N MET A 179 -2.57 0.45 -32.35
CA MET A 179 -2.90 -0.22 -33.60
C MET A 179 -1.66 -0.25 -34.51
N LYS A 180 -1.08 -1.44 -34.66
CA LYS A 180 0.01 -1.71 -35.59
C LYS A 180 -0.48 -1.42 -37.02
N LYS A 181 -0.05 -0.29 -37.61
CA LYS A 181 -0.34 0.04 -39.01
C LYS A 181 0.33 -1.02 -39.89
N LYS A 182 -0.48 -1.82 -40.58
CA LYS A 182 -0.03 -2.79 -41.59
C LYS A 182 0.69 -1.98 -42.68
N LEU A 183 2.00 -2.19 -42.84
CA LEU A 183 2.76 -1.65 -43.95
C LEU A 183 2.17 -2.26 -45.22
N LEU A 184 1.52 -1.45 -46.04
CA LEU A 184 1.18 -1.82 -47.42
C LEU A 184 2.39 -1.45 -48.27
N SER A 185 2.91 -2.50 -48.93
CA SER A 185 3.90 -2.48 -50.01
C SER A 185 3.45 -1.66 -51.20
#